data_AF-A0A8S0FJ22-F1
#
_entry.id   AF-A0A8S0FJ22-F1
#
_cell.length_a   1.000
_cell.length_b   1.000
_cell.length_c   1.000
_cell.angle_alpha   90.00
_cell.angle_beta   90.00
_cell.angle_gamma   90.00
#
_symmetry.space_group_name_H-M   'P 1'
#
loop_
_entity.id
_entity.type
_entity.pdbx_description
1 polymer ?
#
loop_
_entity_poly.entity_id
_entity_poly.type
_entity_poly.pdbx_seq_one_letter_code
_entity_poly.pdbx_strand_id
1 'polypeptide(L)'
;MTVQTVEKLRKHKVAELAHLMPMQLITPEGFTLLNGGPKYRRAFLDWGCFHNEPGFFTAWSNLKRLLKQRNAALRQVTRYEQLRPWDKELIPLAEQISTWRAEYSAGIAADMADTCKQFLPEFSLTFSFQRGWEKETEYAEVLERNFERDRQLTYTAHGPHKADLRIRAETVRRWKIPYRVDSLSC
;
A
#
# COMPACT_ATOMS: atom_id res chain seq x y z
N MET A 1 14.28 -10.94 40.63
CA MET A 1 15.00 -10.55 39.39
C MET A 1 14.06 -10.34 38.19
N THR A 2 12.79 -10.02 38.39
CA THR A 2 11.74 -10.07 37.34
C THR A 2 11.17 -8.71 36.93
N VAL A 3 11.67 -7.61 37.52
CA VAL A 3 11.11 -6.26 37.28
C VAL A 3 11.98 -5.40 36.34
N GLN A 4 13.26 -5.76 36.11
CA GLN A 4 14.17 -4.94 35.30
C GLN A 4 14.06 -5.15 33.78
N THR A 5 13.35 -6.19 33.31
CA THR A 5 13.28 -6.48 31.87
C THR A 5 12.32 -5.55 31.13
N VAL A 6 11.30 -5.01 31.79
CA VAL A 6 10.28 -4.15 31.15
C VAL A 6 10.78 -2.71 30.98
N GLU A 7 11.65 -2.21 31.85
CA GLU A 7 12.17 -0.84 31.79
C GLU A 7 13.16 -0.60 30.63
N LYS A 8 13.89 -1.63 30.20
CA LYS A 8 14.85 -1.51 29.07
C LYS A 8 14.17 -1.38 27.71
N LEU A 9 12.91 -1.78 27.58
CA LEU A 9 12.16 -1.68 26.32
C LEU A 9 11.61 -0.27 26.05
N ARG A 10 11.57 0.63 27.05
CA ARG A 10 11.09 2.02 26.86
C ARG A 10 12.00 2.90 26.00
N LYS A 11 13.25 2.51 25.77
CA LYS A 11 14.23 3.31 25.01
C LYS A 11 14.30 2.97 23.52
N HIS A 12 13.76 1.84 23.10
CA HIS A 12 13.77 1.44 21.70
C HIS A 12 12.47 1.91 21.03
N LYS A 13 12.61 2.56 19.87
CA LYS A 13 11.43 2.87 19.04
C LYS A 13 10.76 1.54 18.67
N VAL A 14 9.43 1.50 18.62
CA VAL A 14 8.66 0.30 18.26
C VAL A 14 9.17 -0.35 16.95
N ALA A 15 9.69 0.45 16.02
CA ALA A 15 10.31 -0.01 14.78
C ALA A 15 11.64 -0.78 14.97
N GLU A 16 12.44 -0.46 15.98
CA GLU A 16 13.66 -1.20 16.31
C GLU A 16 13.32 -2.58 16.91
N LEU A 17 12.30 -2.63 17.77
CA LEU A 17 11.82 -3.90 18.33
C LEU A 17 11.22 -4.81 17.26
N ALA A 18 10.53 -4.23 16.27
CA ALA A 18 9.97 -4.98 15.14
C ALA A 18 11.05 -5.60 14.22
N HIS A 19 12.26 -5.03 14.16
CA HIS A 19 13.39 -5.66 13.44
C HIS A 19 13.98 -6.86 14.19
N LEU A 20 13.95 -6.83 15.53
CA LEU A 20 14.55 -7.88 16.37
C LEU A 20 13.67 -9.14 16.49
N MET A 21 12.36 -9.01 16.27
CA MET A 21 11.41 -10.13 16.33
C MET A 21 10.35 -10.02 15.22
N PRO A 22 10.62 -10.58 14.02
CA PRO A 22 9.60 -10.66 12.98
C PRO A 22 8.56 -11.72 13.35
N MET A 23 7.49 -11.28 14.04
CA MET A 23 6.33 -12.12 14.37
C MET A 23 5.16 -11.72 13.47
N GLN A 24 4.66 -12.66 12.65
CA GLN A 24 3.45 -12.47 11.87
C GLN A 24 2.25 -13.09 12.59
N LEU A 25 1.33 -12.24 13.05
CA LEU A 25 0.09 -12.69 13.67
C LEU A 25 -0.95 -13.00 12.58
N ILE A 26 -1.39 -14.25 12.49
CA ILE A 26 -2.48 -14.66 11.59
C ILE A 26 -3.79 -14.61 12.39
N THR A 27 -4.53 -13.52 12.23
CA THR A 27 -5.86 -13.36 12.82
C THR A 27 -6.96 -13.47 11.74
N PRO A 28 -8.20 -13.81 12.11
CA PRO A 28 -9.35 -13.73 11.21
C PRO A 28 -9.60 -12.30 10.66
N GLU A 29 -8.91 -11.26 11.18
CA GLU A 29 -8.88 -9.94 10.55
C GLU A 29 -8.23 -9.91 9.16
N GLY A 30 -7.66 -11.01 8.65
CA GLY A 30 -7.23 -11.14 7.25
C GLY A 30 -8.33 -10.76 6.24
N PHE A 31 -9.61 -10.93 6.60
CA PHE A 31 -10.74 -10.42 5.81
C PHE A 31 -10.71 -8.90 5.61
N THR A 32 -10.14 -8.12 6.53
CA THR A 32 -10.02 -6.66 6.38
C THR A 32 -9.01 -6.25 5.31
N LEU A 33 -8.11 -7.13 4.90
CA LEU A 33 -7.24 -6.88 3.75
C LEU A 33 -8.05 -6.90 2.44
N LEU A 34 -8.99 -7.84 2.33
CA LEU A 34 -9.83 -8.03 1.15
C LEU A 34 -11.04 -7.09 1.14
N ASN A 35 -11.77 -7.01 2.25
CA ASN A 35 -13.01 -6.24 2.39
C ASN A 35 -12.79 -4.81 2.89
N GLY A 36 -11.62 -4.51 3.47
CA GLY A 36 -11.33 -3.19 3.99
C GLY A 36 -10.99 -2.17 2.90
N GLY A 37 -11.00 -0.89 3.29
CA GLY A 37 -10.62 0.19 2.39
C GLY A 37 -9.12 0.19 2.03
N PRO A 38 -8.70 1.03 1.06
CA PRO A 38 -7.31 1.14 0.60
C PRO A 38 -6.26 1.38 1.71
N LYS A 39 -6.70 1.90 2.87
CA LYS A 39 -5.85 2.10 4.05
C LYS A 39 -5.25 0.79 4.56
N TYR A 40 -6.03 -0.29 4.64
CA TYR A 40 -5.55 -1.58 5.15
C TYR A 40 -4.60 -2.27 4.17
N ARG A 41 -4.95 -2.25 2.88
CA ARG A 41 -4.08 -2.78 1.81
C ARG A 41 -2.75 -2.06 1.71
N ARG A 42 -2.74 -0.73 1.85
CA ARG A 42 -1.48 0.03 1.97
C ARG A 42 -0.69 -0.33 3.22
N ALA A 43 -1.35 -0.51 4.37
CA ALA A 43 -0.65 -0.89 5.60
C ALA A 43 0.00 -2.27 5.47
N PHE A 44 -0.65 -3.21 4.79
CA PHE A 44 -0.07 -4.51 4.45
C PHE A 44 1.16 -4.39 3.55
N LEU A 45 1.08 -3.60 2.47
CA LEU A 45 2.24 -3.33 1.62
C LEU A 45 3.38 -2.64 2.40
N ASP A 46 3.05 -1.65 3.23
CA ASP A 46 4.03 -0.91 4.03
C ASP A 46 4.75 -1.82 5.04
N TRP A 47 4.02 -2.79 5.63
CA TRP A 47 4.59 -3.76 6.54
C TRP A 47 5.53 -4.74 5.82
N GLY A 48 5.12 -5.21 4.64
CA GLY A 48 5.96 -6.06 3.80
C GLY A 48 7.25 -5.37 3.35
N CYS A 49 7.13 -4.13 2.86
CA CYS A 49 8.29 -3.32 2.46
C CYS A 49 9.20 -3.00 3.66
N PHE A 50 8.62 -2.75 4.84
CA PHE A 50 9.41 -2.53 6.06
C PHE A 50 10.32 -3.72 6.40
N HIS A 51 9.88 -4.95 6.13
CA HIS A 51 10.67 -6.14 6.39
C HIS A 51 11.70 -6.42 5.28
N ASN A 52 11.36 -6.11 4.03
CA ASN A 52 12.25 -6.35 2.88
C ASN A 52 13.35 -5.28 2.74
N GLU A 53 13.03 -4.03 3.06
CA GLU A 53 13.87 -2.86 2.76
C GLU A 53 14.25 -2.11 4.05
N PRO A 54 15.52 -2.20 4.52
CA PRO A 54 15.97 -1.56 5.76
C PRO A 54 15.76 -0.03 5.78
N GLY A 55 15.79 0.62 4.61
CA GLY A 55 15.60 2.07 4.46
C GLY A 55 14.13 2.52 4.43
N PHE A 56 13.17 1.59 4.30
CA PHE A 56 11.77 1.93 4.04
C PHE A 56 11.15 2.75 5.16
N PHE A 57 11.38 2.37 6.42
CA PHE A 57 10.79 3.05 7.57
C PHE A 57 11.19 4.53 7.63
N THR A 58 12.48 4.81 7.43
CA THR A 58 13.03 6.16 7.48
C THR A 58 12.47 7.01 6.35
N ALA A 59 12.47 6.49 5.13
CA ALA A 59 11.89 7.17 3.97
C ALA A 59 10.39 7.44 4.16
N TRP A 60 9.62 6.44 4.61
CA TRP A 60 8.18 6.54 4.85
C TRP A 60 7.83 7.56 5.95
N SER A 61 8.61 7.60 7.02
CA SER A 61 8.44 8.56 8.11
C SER A 61 8.71 9.99 7.62
N ASN A 62 9.79 10.17 6.84
CA ASN A 62 10.12 11.45 6.22
C ASN A 62 9.06 11.90 5.22
N LEU A 63 8.55 11.00 4.36
CA LEU A 63 7.46 11.26 3.42
C LEU A 63 6.22 11.76 4.15
N LYS A 64 5.79 11.07 5.22
CA LYS A 64 4.63 11.50 6.02
C LYS A 64 4.81 12.87 6.64
N ARG A 65 6.01 13.18 7.12
CA ARG A 65 6.33 14.50 7.68
C ARG A 65 6.28 15.58 6.61
N LEU A 66 6.92 15.36 5.45
CA LEU A 66 6.94 16.30 4.34
C LEU A 66 5.55 16.54 3.76
N LEU A 67 4.72 15.50 3.60
CA LEU A 67 3.33 15.66 3.16
C LEU A 67 2.51 16.53 4.13
N LYS A 68 2.71 16.38 5.43
CA LYS A 68 2.04 17.24 6.43
C LYS A 68 2.50 18.69 6.31
N GLN A 69 3.81 18.92 6.14
CA GLN A 69 4.37 20.26 5.97
C GLN A 69 3.88 20.91 4.68
N ARG A 70 3.88 20.17 3.55
CA ARG A 70 3.31 20.62 2.27
C ARG A 70 1.83 20.97 2.41
N ASN A 71 1.02 20.12 3.05
CA ASN A 71 -0.40 20.39 3.27
C ASN A 71 -0.64 21.63 4.17
N ALA A 72 0.24 21.89 5.13
CA ALA A 72 0.19 23.12 5.91
C ALA A 72 0.56 24.34 5.07
N ALA A 73 1.60 24.23 4.24
CA ALA A 73 2.04 25.29 3.33
C ALA A 73 0.99 25.63 2.26
N LEU A 74 0.27 24.63 1.73
CA LEU A 74 -0.82 24.79 0.76
C LEU A 74 -1.89 25.80 1.19
N ARG A 75 -2.09 26.01 2.50
CA ARG A 75 -3.06 26.98 3.04
C ARG A 75 -2.60 28.43 2.98
N GLN A 76 -1.30 28.66 2.83
CA GLN A 76 -0.67 29.98 2.94
C GLN A 76 -0.11 30.49 1.60
N VAL A 77 0.26 29.57 0.72
CA VAL A 77 0.87 29.89 -0.57
C VAL A 77 -0.15 30.38 -1.58
N THR A 78 0.28 31.30 -2.44
CA THR A 78 -0.50 31.83 -3.57
C THR A 78 0.04 31.37 -4.91
N ARG A 79 1.31 30.94 -4.96
CA ARG A 79 1.97 30.49 -6.19
C ARG A 79 2.70 29.16 -5.97
N TYR A 80 2.81 28.35 -7.02
CA TYR A 80 3.41 27.03 -6.94
C TYR A 80 4.90 27.05 -6.55
N GLU A 81 5.65 28.09 -6.97
CA GLU A 81 7.08 28.22 -6.69
C GLU A 81 7.39 28.21 -5.19
N GLN A 82 6.45 28.67 -4.37
CA GLN A 82 6.59 28.66 -2.93
C GLN A 82 6.62 27.24 -2.37
N LEU A 83 6.02 26.25 -3.03
CA LEU A 83 6.02 24.85 -2.60
C LEU A 83 7.26 24.06 -3.04
N ARG A 84 8.04 24.57 -4.00
CA ARG A 84 9.22 23.88 -4.57
C ARG A 84 10.21 23.34 -3.52
N PRO A 85 10.51 24.04 -2.40
CA PRO A 85 11.42 23.50 -1.39
C PRO A 85 10.93 22.18 -0.76
N TRP A 86 9.62 22.03 -0.57
CA TRP A 86 9.03 20.79 -0.06
C TRP A 86 8.95 19.72 -1.16
N ASP A 87 8.54 20.10 -2.36
CA ASP A 87 8.40 19.17 -3.48
C ASP A 87 9.75 18.54 -3.85
N LYS A 88 10.86 19.31 -3.80
CA LYS A 88 12.23 18.82 -4.04
C LYS A 88 12.62 17.63 -3.15
N GLU A 89 12.22 17.64 -1.88
CA GLU A 89 12.49 16.55 -0.93
C GLU A 89 11.41 15.46 -0.99
N LEU A 90 10.16 15.84 -1.28
CA LEU A 90 9.02 14.94 -1.29
C LEU A 90 9.05 13.98 -2.48
N ILE A 91 9.35 14.48 -3.68
CA ILE A 91 9.33 13.71 -4.93
C ILE A 91 10.24 12.48 -4.89
N PRO A 92 11.55 12.58 -4.58
CA PRO A 92 12.43 11.40 -4.58
C PRO A 92 11.97 10.35 -3.57
N LEU A 93 11.51 10.76 -2.39
CA LEU A 93 10.96 9.85 -1.38
C LEU A 93 9.67 9.17 -1.87
N ALA A 94 8.80 9.92 -2.54
CA ALA A 94 7.54 9.41 -3.07
C ALA A 94 7.77 8.36 -4.15
N GLU A 95 8.72 8.61 -5.05
CA GLU A 95 9.09 7.67 -6.10
C GLU A 95 9.75 6.42 -5.53
N GLN A 96 10.73 6.58 -4.63
CA GLN A 96 11.42 5.46 -4.00
C GLN A 96 10.45 4.52 -3.25
N ILE A 97 9.54 5.08 -2.44
CA ILE A 97 8.53 4.28 -1.73
C ILE A 97 7.59 3.57 -2.69
N SER A 98 7.21 4.23 -3.78
CA SER A 98 6.36 3.62 -4.80
C SER A 98 7.07 2.50 -5.56
N THR A 99 8.37 2.62 -5.81
CA THR A 99 9.21 1.57 -6.41
C THR A 99 9.26 0.34 -5.51
N TRP A 100 9.63 0.51 -4.23
CA TRP A 100 9.67 -0.61 -3.29
C TRP A 100 8.32 -1.31 -3.14
N ARG A 101 7.22 -0.55 -3.09
CA ARG A 101 5.87 -1.12 -3.05
C ARG A 101 5.51 -1.88 -4.31
N ALA A 102 5.93 -1.38 -5.48
CA ALA A 102 5.69 -2.05 -6.76
C ALA A 102 6.48 -3.38 -6.83
N GLU A 103 7.76 -3.35 -6.47
CA GLU A 103 8.64 -4.53 -6.42
C GLU A 103 8.11 -5.57 -5.45
N TYR A 104 7.80 -5.17 -4.21
CA TYR A 104 7.20 -6.05 -3.21
C TYR A 104 5.87 -6.65 -3.71
N SER A 105 4.99 -5.81 -4.28
CA SER A 105 3.70 -6.28 -4.80
C SER A 105 3.85 -7.28 -5.95
N ALA A 106 4.86 -7.11 -6.81
CA ALA A 106 5.15 -8.02 -7.90
C ALA A 106 5.73 -9.34 -7.38
N GLY A 107 6.61 -9.29 -6.38
CA GLY A 107 7.19 -10.48 -5.74
C GLY A 107 6.13 -11.37 -5.11
N ILE A 108 5.18 -10.79 -4.37
CA ILE A 108 4.12 -11.58 -3.72
C ILE A 108 2.99 -12.03 -4.66
N ALA A 109 2.84 -11.39 -5.82
CA ALA A 109 1.70 -11.64 -6.72
C ALA A 109 1.69 -13.07 -7.26
N ALA A 110 2.87 -13.63 -7.57
CA ALA A 110 3.01 -14.99 -8.05
C ALA A 110 2.61 -16.00 -6.97
N ASP A 111 3.20 -15.88 -5.77
CA ASP A 111 2.92 -16.76 -4.63
C ASP A 111 1.45 -16.72 -4.21
N MET A 112 0.85 -15.52 -4.19
CA MET A 112 -0.57 -15.35 -3.90
C MET A 112 -1.45 -16.03 -4.96
N ALA A 113 -1.14 -15.85 -6.25
CA ALA A 113 -1.90 -16.47 -7.33
C ALA A 113 -1.83 -18.01 -7.27
N ASP A 114 -0.65 -18.57 -7.02
CA ASP A 114 -0.47 -20.03 -6.94
C ASP A 114 -1.11 -20.62 -5.70
N THR A 115 -1.02 -19.95 -4.55
CA THR A 115 -1.75 -20.33 -3.34
C THR A 115 -3.26 -20.32 -3.61
N CYS A 116 -3.78 -19.26 -4.23
CA CYS A 116 -5.20 -19.18 -4.53
C CYS A 116 -5.68 -20.26 -5.51
N LYS A 117 -4.89 -20.67 -6.50
CA LYS A 117 -5.25 -21.79 -7.39
C LYS A 117 -5.47 -23.10 -6.63
N GLN A 118 -4.73 -23.33 -5.54
CA GLN A 118 -4.86 -24.55 -4.73
C GLN A 118 -6.16 -24.57 -3.92
N PHE A 119 -6.58 -23.41 -3.40
CA PHE A 119 -7.76 -23.30 -2.53
C PHE A 119 -9.05 -22.89 -3.26
N LEU A 120 -8.93 -22.21 -4.40
CA LEU A 120 -10.02 -21.59 -5.17
C LEU A 120 -9.80 -21.81 -6.68
N PRO A 121 -9.79 -23.07 -7.17
CA PRO A 121 -9.47 -23.40 -8.56
C PRO A 121 -10.46 -22.82 -9.59
N GLU A 122 -11.67 -22.47 -9.16
CA GLU A 122 -12.70 -21.83 -9.99
C GLU A 122 -12.50 -20.31 -10.17
N PHE A 123 -11.55 -19.71 -9.45
CA PHE A 123 -11.22 -18.28 -9.55
C PHE A 123 -9.79 -18.07 -10.03
N SER A 124 -9.62 -17.13 -10.96
CA SER A 124 -8.32 -16.56 -11.33
C SER A 124 -8.16 -15.23 -10.61
N LEU A 125 -7.10 -15.08 -9.81
CA LEU A 125 -6.79 -13.83 -9.13
C LEU A 125 -5.69 -13.06 -9.86
N THR A 126 -5.92 -11.78 -10.09
CA THR A 126 -4.93 -10.84 -10.60
C THR A 126 -4.66 -9.75 -9.57
N PHE A 127 -3.38 -9.50 -9.31
CA PHE A 127 -2.90 -8.47 -8.40
C PHE A 127 -2.33 -7.31 -9.22
N SER A 128 -2.69 -6.08 -8.88
CA SER A 128 -2.18 -4.89 -9.55
C SER A 128 -1.91 -3.77 -8.55
N PHE A 129 -0.74 -3.16 -8.64
CA PHE A 129 -0.38 -2.03 -7.79
C PHE A 129 -0.70 -0.70 -8.47
N GLN A 130 -1.39 0.17 -7.75
CA GLN A 130 -1.64 1.55 -8.14
C GLN A 130 -0.83 2.46 -7.22
N ARG A 131 0.13 3.20 -7.77
CA ARG A 131 1.01 4.11 -7.00
C ARG A 131 0.30 5.34 -6.40
N GLY A 132 -0.90 5.67 -6.88
CA GLY A 132 -1.71 6.81 -6.41
C GLY A 132 -1.65 8.07 -7.28
N TRP A 133 -0.97 7.99 -8.43
CA TRP A 133 -0.96 8.96 -9.53
C TRP A 133 -0.80 8.23 -10.88
N GLU A 134 -0.93 8.98 -11.98
CA GLU A 134 -0.80 8.46 -13.35
C GLU A 134 0.55 7.77 -13.57
N LYS A 135 0.55 6.60 -14.24
CA LYS A 135 1.76 5.77 -14.38
C LYS A 135 2.80 6.41 -15.30
N GLU A 136 2.37 7.17 -16.28
CA GLU A 136 3.20 7.74 -17.36
C GLU A 136 3.64 9.17 -17.07
N THR A 137 3.20 9.74 -15.95
CA THR A 137 3.44 11.13 -15.58
C THR A 137 4.41 11.20 -14.41
N GLU A 138 5.41 12.06 -14.51
CA GLU A 138 6.32 12.33 -13.39
C GLU A 138 5.55 12.92 -12.21
N TYR A 139 5.96 12.58 -10.99
CA TYR A 139 5.22 13.06 -9.82
C TYR A 139 5.29 14.59 -9.68
N ALA A 140 6.39 15.22 -10.09
CA ALA A 140 6.56 16.67 -10.13
C ALA A 140 5.47 17.35 -10.97
N GLU A 141 5.26 16.88 -12.20
CA GLU A 141 4.26 17.41 -13.11
C GLU A 141 2.84 17.24 -12.55
N VAL A 142 2.56 16.11 -11.90
CA VAL A 142 1.27 15.88 -11.24
C VAL A 142 1.03 16.90 -10.13
N LEU A 143 2.05 17.25 -9.34
CA LEU A 143 1.95 18.22 -8.25
C LEU A 143 1.75 19.65 -8.77
N GLU A 144 2.48 20.04 -9.81
CA GLU A 144 2.38 21.37 -10.43
C GLU A 144 1.02 21.54 -11.13
N ARG A 145 0.63 20.56 -11.97
CA ARG A 145 -0.65 20.57 -12.70
C ARG A 145 -1.87 20.65 -11.78
N ASN A 146 -1.80 20.03 -10.61
CA ASN A 146 -2.91 20.02 -9.64
C ASN A 146 -2.81 21.10 -8.56
N PHE A 147 -1.83 22.01 -8.63
CA PHE A 147 -1.58 23.00 -7.57
C PHE A 147 -2.83 23.79 -7.16
N GLU A 148 -3.56 24.38 -8.09
CA GLU A 148 -4.74 25.19 -7.75
C GLU A 148 -5.85 24.37 -7.09
N ARG A 149 -6.03 23.12 -7.54
CA ARG A 149 -7.00 22.19 -6.94
C ARG A 149 -6.57 21.81 -5.53
N ASP A 150 -5.31 21.41 -5.34
CA ASP A 150 -4.75 21.05 -4.04
C ASP A 150 -4.81 22.23 -3.05
N ARG A 151 -4.60 23.46 -3.53
CA ARG A 151 -4.69 24.70 -2.74
C ARG A 151 -6.10 24.94 -2.22
N GLN A 152 -7.11 24.80 -3.08
CA GLN A 152 -8.53 24.92 -2.70
C GLN A 152 -8.94 23.83 -1.69
N LEU A 153 -8.44 22.61 -1.88
CA LEU A 153 -8.74 21.47 -0.99
C LEU A 153 -7.95 21.50 0.32
N THR A 154 -6.85 22.26 0.38
CA THR A 154 -5.90 22.34 1.50
C THR A 154 -5.18 21.02 1.82
N TYR A 155 -5.16 20.09 0.87
CA TYR A 155 -4.43 18.83 0.95
C TYR A 155 -3.98 18.35 -0.41
N THR A 156 -2.90 17.57 -0.42
CA THR A 156 -2.35 16.94 -1.63
C THR A 156 -3.26 15.81 -2.10
N ALA A 157 -3.89 15.95 -3.26
CA ALA A 157 -4.85 14.96 -3.76
C ALA A 157 -4.18 13.68 -4.28
N HIS A 158 -3.00 13.79 -4.90
CA HIS A 158 -2.29 12.70 -5.56
C HIS A 158 -0.95 12.37 -4.88
N GLY A 159 -0.61 11.09 -4.82
CA GLY A 159 0.69 10.67 -4.26
C GLY A 159 0.67 9.29 -3.60
N PRO A 160 1.77 8.89 -2.95
CA PRO A 160 1.94 7.56 -2.38
C PRO A 160 0.94 7.25 -1.25
N HIS A 161 0.36 8.26 -0.60
CA HIS A 161 -0.70 8.11 0.40
C HIS A 161 -2.04 7.65 -0.21
N LYS A 162 -2.21 7.77 -1.52
CA LYS A 162 -3.37 7.27 -2.28
C LYS A 162 -3.10 5.96 -3.01
N ALA A 163 -1.92 5.37 -2.85
CA ALA A 163 -1.60 4.08 -3.44
C ALA A 163 -2.61 3.00 -3.03
N ASP A 164 -2.80 1.98 -3.85
CA ASP A 164 -3.69 0.87 -3.55
C ASP A 164 -3.19 -0.43 -4.20
N LEU A 165 -3.41 -1.56 -3.52
CA LEU A 165 -3.25 -2.89 -4.08
C LEU A 165 -4.62 -3.35 -4.55
N ARG A 166 -4.83 -3.52 -5.86
CA ARG A 166 -6.09 -4.03 -6.39
C ARG A 166 -5.98 -5.52 -6.64
N ILE A 167 -6.94 -6.24 -6.07
CA ILE A 167 -7.12 -7.67 -6.26
C ILE A 167 -8.39 -7.84 -7.08
N ARG A 168 -8.28 -8.52 -8.23
CA ARG A 168 -9.43 -8.87 -9.08
C ARG A 168 -9.55 -10.37 -9.11
N ALA A 169 -10.75 -10.88 -8.83
CA ALA A 169 -11.08 -12.28 -9.01
C ALA A 169 -12.00 -12.41 -10.21
N GLU A 170 -11.62 -13.26 -11.16
CA GLU A 170 -12.43 -13.61 -12.32
C GLU A 170 -12.84 -15.08 -12.21
N THR A 171 -14.12 -15.38 -12.38
CA THR A 171 -14.59 -16.76 -12.41
C THR A 171 -14.12 -17.41 -13.71
N VAL A 172 -13.34 -18.48 -13.58
CA VAL A 172 -13.00 -19.32 -14.72
C VAL A 172 -14.27 -20.07 -15.09
N ARG A 173 -14.95 -19.64 -16.15
CA ARG A 173 -16.16 -20.31 -16.65
C ARG A 173 -15.83 -21.74 -17.04
N ARG A 174 -16.00 -22.68 -16.10
CA ARG A 174 -16.02 -24.10 -16.39
C ARG A 174 -17.42 -24.43 -16.93
N TRP A 175 -17.49 -24.71 -18.23
CA TRP A 175 -18.73 -25.02 -18.93
C TRP A 175 -19.50 -26.18 -18.26
N LYS A 176 -20.80 -25.93 -18.05
CA LYS A 176 -21.95 -26.83 -17.81
C LYS A 176 -21.64 -28.27 -17.36
N ILE A 177 -22.06 -28.60 -16.14
CA ILE A 177 -22.44 -29.97 -15.80
C ILE A 177 -23.77 -30.26 -16.52
N PRO A 178 -23.86 -31.23 -17.44
CA PRO A 178 -25.15 -31.74 -17.88
C PRO A 178 -25.58 -32.79 -16.86
N TYR A 179 -26.29 -32.41 -15.81
CA TYR A 179 -27.09 -33.41 -15.09
C TYR A 179 -28.26 -33.77 -16.02
N ARG A 180 -28.07 -34.87 -16.76
CA ARG A 180 -29.16 -35.64 -17.34
C ARG A 180 -29.93 -36.22 -16.17
N VAL A 181 -31.11 -35.67 -15.90
CA VAL A 181 -32.08 -36.34 -15.04
C VAL A 181 -32.57 -37.52 -15.86
N ASP A 182 -31.94 -38.68 -15.67
CA ASP A 182 -32.52 -39.93 -16.16
C ASP A 182 -33.79 -40.16 -15.35
N SER A 183 -34.91 -39.95 -16.03
CA SER A 183 -36.24 -40.33 -15.61
C SER A 183 -36.26 -41.83 -15.31
N LEU A 184 -36.20 -42.20 -14.04
CA LEU A 184 -36.69 -43.49 -13.58
C LEU A 184 -38.22 -43.45 -13.60
N SER A 185 -38.77 -43.87 -14.72
CA SER A 185 -40.14 -44.34 -14.85
C SER A 185 -40.08 -45.76 -15.41
N CYS A 186 -40.02 -46.75 -14.53
CA CYS A 186 -40.81 -47.99 -14.53
C CYS A 186 -40.34 -48.89 -13.38
#